data_AF-A0A2S9YW98-F1
#
_entry.id   AF-A0A2S9YW98-F1
#
_cell.length_a   1.000
_cell.length_b   1.000
_cell.length_c   1.000
_cell.angle_alpha   90.00
_cell.angle_beta   90.00
_cell.angle_gamma   90.00
#
_symmetry.space_group_name_H-M   'P 1'
#
loop_
_entity.id
_entity.type
_entity.pdbx_description
1 polymer ?
#
loop_
_entity_poly.entity_id
_entity_poly.type
_entity_poly.pdbx_seq_one_letter_code
_entity_poly.pdbx_strand_id
1 'polypeptide(L)'
;MPNHVAQMLACDNTCMVTTSDWRRAARPAMLDDVLVDALLDFLPQQRADALILEPGKPPVISRAGQPMPLSMPGLDLQMIEDIIDEVTSELDRARLKETGELETKHRTRSDVEFTVSIRGLGASVRMLFRMAKATVKPAATPAAPVAVSTPAPGLPGAAAQASAPAASVVSVVAPTSRLSDAAPTTITDPALDSLLERAVLQGASDLFISPGVGAHVRIGQDLIELPDTGIDVDNLAHYFAPMWPRLEPELARTGSVDFAVIVGSGPQAARFRVNLFRQYTGLSAAFRPIRQTPPTLHSLGLDEELDSLTKFRTGLVLMTGQAGSGKSTTLVALLERLNRTSSRHIITIEDPIEYVYPRGRALIHQRELGVHVDSFGAGLRAALRESPDIILVGEMRDRETISAALTAAETGHLVLSTLHCGDAGSAVNRIVDVFPEHQQRQVREQLASSLRAVMTQMLLPGVRAPRVAAYELMRVNVPVAAKIREHRGHQLRSEIQKGRAEGMVPLELTVARLLRDRKVTDEVARAYVHDPRLLDEYLRQR
;
A
#
# COMPACT_ATOMS: atom_id res chain seq x y z
N MET A 1 6.24 16.02 -7.02
CA MET A 1 7.11 17.12 -6.54
C MET A 1 6.84 17.58 -5.08
N PRO A 2 5.87 17.07 -4.28
CA PRO A 2 5.87 17.32 -2.82
C PRO A 2 6.78 16.37 -2.02
N ASN A 3 7.08 15.19 -2.55
CA ASN A 3 7.74 14.10 -1.81
C ASN A 3 9.25 14.26 -1.57
N HIS A 4 9.95 15.15 -2.28
CA HIS A 4 11.39 15.34 -2.07
C HIS A 4 11.69 16.19 -0.82
N VAL A 5 10.80 17.12 -0.47
CA VAL A 5 10.94 17.94 0.74
C VAL A 5 10.70 17.09 2.00
N ALA A 6 9.71 16.20 1.97
CA ALA A 6 9.39 15.28 3.07
C ALA A 6 10.52 14.28 3.38
N GLN A 7 11.27 13.83 2.36
CA GLN A 7 12.43 12.94 2.55
C GLN A 7 13.66 13.66 3.12
N MET A 8 13.86 14.94 2.79
CA MET A 8 14.96 15.74 3.35
C MET A 8 14.73 16.16 4.81
N LEU A 9 13.48 16.31 5.23
CA LEU A 9 13.08 16.69 6.60
C LEU A 9 13.27 15.57 7.65
N ALA A 10 13.51 14.33 7.21
CA ALA A 10 13.49 13.13 8.05
C ALA A 10 14.88 12.51 8.31
N CYS A 11 15.98 13.17 7.95
CA CYS A 11 17.32 12.63 8.15
C CYS A 11 17.88 12.91 9.56
N ASP A 12 18.28 11.84 10.25
CA ASP A 12 19.00 11.89 11.51
C ASP A 12 20.49 12.28 11.30
N ASN A 13 20.85 13.41 11.91
CA ASN A 13 22.13 13.75 12.56
C ASN A 13 23.49 13.31 11.95
N THR A 14 23.65 13.24 10.63
CA THR A 14 24.99 12.94 10.05
C THR A 14 25.38 13.67 8.76
N CYS A 15 24.79 14.82 8.44
CA CYS A 15 25.29 15.66 7.34
C CYS A 15 25.37 17.13 7.76
N MET A 16 26.57 17.58 8.15
CA MET A 16 26.88 19.01 8.22
C MET A 16 27.07 19.54 6.79
N VAL A 17 25.98 20.01 6.18
CA VAL A 17 26.04 20.81 4.95
C VAL A 17 26.01 22.27 5.35
N THR A 18 27.01 23.04 4.92
CA THR A 18 27.10 24.47 5.24
C THR A 18 26.09 25.27 4.41
N THR A 19 25.64 26.42 4.94
CA THR A 19 24.70 27.35 4.25
C THR A 19 25.23 27.84 2.90
N SER A 20 26.55 27.80 2.68
CA SER A 20 27.20 28.10 1.41
C SER A 20 27.08 27.00 0.35
N ASP A 21 26.97 25.73 0.74
CA ASP A 21 26.82 24.60 -0.17
C ASP A 21 25.38 24.48 -0.70
N TRP A 22 24.39 24.85 0.12
CA TRP A 22 22.98 25.01 -0.27
C TRP A 22 22.81 26.03 -1.42
N ARG A 23 23.45 27.20 -1.33
CA ARG A 23 23.33 28.26 -2.35
C ARG A 23 23.88 27.87 -3.72
N ARG A 24 24.79 26.89 -3.78
CA ARG A 24 25.43 26.44 -5.03
C ARG A 24 24.76 25.20 -5.63
N ALA A 25 24.16 24.35 -4.80
CA ALA A 25 23.40 23.17 -5.25
C ALA A 25 21.93 23.47 -5.63
N ALA A 26 21.38 24.61 -5.19
CA ALA A 26 19.97 24.96 -5.39
C ALA A 26 19.75 26.23 -6.24
N ARG A 27 20.32 26.27 -7.45
CA ARG A 27 19.70 27.02 -8.56
C ARG A 27 19.42 26.12 -9.77
N PRO A 28 18.43 25.22 -9.69
CA PRO A 28 17.52 25.03 -10.80
C PRO A 28 16.46 26.15 -10.76
N ALA A 29 16.07 26.66 -11.92
CA ALA A 29 15.01 27.66 -12.11
C ALA A 29 13.60 27.11 -11.78
N MET A 30 13.41 26.60 -10.56
CA MET A 30 12.25 25.86 -10.11
C MET A 30 11.93 26.11 -8.61
N LEU A 31 12.29 27.29 -8.09
CA LEU A 31 12.10 27.66 -6.68
C LEU A 31 11.23 28.91 -6.51
N ASP A 32 10.25 29.08 -7.39
CA ASP A 32 9.17 30.05 -7.19
C ASP A 32 7.85 29.25 -7.01
N ASP A 33 7.08 29.57 -5.97
CA ASP A 33 5.71 29.10 -5.61
C ASP A 33 5.50 27.72 -4.92
N VAL A 34 6.52 26.98 -4.44
CA VAL A 34 6.32 25.58 -3.97
C VAL A 34 6.83 25.27 -2.55
N LEU A 35 7.60 26.16 -1.91
CA LEU A 35 8.25 25.82 -0.63
C LEU A 35 7.27 25.84 0.56
N VAL A 36 6.38 26.84 0.63
CA VAL A 36 5.44 27.01 1.74
C VAL A 36 4.42 25.89 1.77
N ASP A 37 3.77 25.65 0.63
CA ASP A 37 2.77 24.59 0.51
C ASP A 37 3.35 23.20 0.83
N ALA A 38 4.60 22.93 0.44
CA ALA A 38 5.27 21.67 0.80
C ALA A 38 5.53 21.55 2.32
N LEU A 39 5.91 22.65 2.99
CA LEU A 39 6.07 22.68 4.45
C LEU A 39 4.73 22.59 5.18
N LEU A 40 3.68 23.21 4.65
CA LEU A 40 2.34 23.21 5.24
C LEU A 40 1.64 21.86 5.08
N ASP A 41 1.76 21.22 3.91
CA ASP A 41 1.21 19.89 3.66
C ASP A 41 1.94 18.77 4.44
N PHE A 42 3.11 19.08 5.02
CA PHE A 42 3.83 18.18 5.92
C PHE A 42 3.22 18.12 7.34
N LEU A 43 2.52 19.18 7.79
CA LEU A 43 1.94 19.19 9.15
C LEU A 43 0.89 18.10 9.38
N PRO A 44 -0.11 17.90 8.49
CA PRO A 44 -1.08 16.82 8.63
C PRO A 44 -0.41 15.44 8.66
N GLN A 45 0.65 15.24 7.87
CA GLN A 45 1.38 13.97 7.78
C GLN A 45 2.10 13.63 9.09
N GLN A 46 2.66 14.64 9.78
CA GLN A 46 3.37 14.47 11.05
C GLN A 46 2.49 14.58 12.30
N ARG A 47 1.17 14.77 12.13
CA ARG A 47 0.23 15.08 13.22
C ARG A 47 0.69 16.31 14.03
N ALA A 48 1.24 17.33 13.35
CA ALA A 48 1.61 18.59 13.96
C ALA A 48 0.47 19.60 13.89
N ASP A 49 0.31 20.41 14.93
CA ASP A 49 -0.80 21.36 15.07
C ASP A 49 -0.42 22.77 14.59
N ALA A 50 0.88 23.10 14.56
CA ALA A 50 1.38 24.40 14.12
C ALA A 50 2.80 24.36 13.55
N LEU A 51 3.14 25.31 12.69
CA LEU A 51 4.49 25.56 12.15
C LEU A 51 4.91 26.99 12.47
N ILE A 52 6.15 27.15 12.91
CA ILE A 52 6.77 28.43 13.28
C ILE A 52 7.96 28.66 12.36
N LEU A 53 7.99 29.81 11.70
CA LEU A 53 9.09 30.26 10.85
C LEU A 53 9.67 31.57 11.39
N GLU A 54 10.99 31.62 11.52
CA GLU A 54 11.76 32.79 11.95
C GLU A 54 13.04 32.87 11.08
N PRO A 55 13.45 34.06 10.61
CA PRO A 55 14.67 34.21 9.82
C PRO A 55 15.90 33.66 10.53
N GLY A 56 16.71 32.90 9.80
CA GLY A 56 17.96 32.31 10.27
C GLY A 56 17.80 31.12 11.22
N LYS A 57 16.56 30.71 11.55
CA LYS A 57 16.30 29.56 12.42
C LYS A 57 15.67 28.40 11.65
N PRO A 58 15.97 27.14 12.00
CA PRO A 58 15.27 25.99 11.46
C PRO A 58 13.75 26.12 11.70
N PRO A 59 12.91 25.77 10.72
CA PRO A 59 11.47 25.69 10.91
C PRO A 59 11.11 24.78 12.09
N VAL A 60 10.16 25.20 12.93
CA VAL A 60 9.75 24.47 14.13
C VAL A 60 8.30 24.05 14.01
N ILE A 61 8.03 22.75 14.10
CA ILE A 61 6.65 22.24 14.22
C ILE A 61 6.27 22.12 15.70
N SER A 62 4.98 22.26 16.01
CA SER A 62 4.42 22.01 17.34
C SER A 62 3.52 20.80 17.28
N ARG A 63 3.74 19.82 18.17
CA ARG A 63 2.90 18.63 18.31
C ARG A 63 2.42 18.53 19.75
N ALA A 64 1.11 18.60 19.97
CA ALA A 64 0.52 18.64 21.31
C ALA A 64 1.14 19.73 22.23
N GLY A 65 1.52 20.88 21.65
CA GLY A 65 2.12 22.00 22.35
C GLY A 65 3.64 21.92 22.56
N GLN A 66 4.29 20.81 22.18
CA GLN A 66 5.75 20.65 22.28
C GLN A 66 6.43 21.11 20.98
N PRO A 67 7.39 22.05 21.03
CA PRO A 67 8.13 22.49 19.85
C PRO A 67 9.20 21.46 19.45
N MET A 68 9.20 21.08 18.18
CA MET A 68 10.18 20.18 17.57
C MET A 68 10.78 20.86 16.33
N PRO A 69 12.07 21.26 16.36
CA PRO A 69 12.73 21.80 15.17
C PRO A 69 12.85 20.73 14.09
N LEU A 70 12.62 21.10 12.84
CA LEU A 70 12.81 20.22 11.70
C LEU A 70 14.30 20.07 11.36
N SER A 71 14.69 18.90 10.87
CA SER A 71 16.06 18.61 10.41
C SER A 71 16.34 19.24 9.04
N MET A 72 16.29 20.57 8.96
CA MET A 72 16.67 21.35 7.78
C MET A 72 17.37 22.66 8.17
N PRO A 73 18.18 23.26 7.27
CA PRO A 73 18.80 24.57 7.52
C PRO A 73 17.74 25.65 7.79
N GLY A 74 18.12 26.68 8.54
CA GLY A 74 17.26 27.85 8.75
C GLY A 74 17.01 28.61 7.46
N LEU A 75 15.79 29.13 7.30
CA LEU A 75 15.39 29.93 6.15
C LEU A 75 16.00 31.33 6.27
N ASP A 76 16.62 31.86 5.22
CA ASP A 76 17.15 33.22 5.27
C ASP A 76 16.02 34.28 5.13
N LEU A 77 16.37 35.55 5.37
CA LEU A 77 15.37 36.61 5.41
C LEU A 77 14.62 36.77 4.08
N GLN A 78 15.31 36.60 2.95
CA GLN A 78 14.70 36.71 1.62
C GLN A 78 13.66 35.62 1.43
N MET A 79 14.00 34.37 1.76
CA MET A 79 13.04 33.27 1.69
C MET A 79 11.82 33.53 2.56
N ILE A 80 11.97 34.08 3.77
CA ILE A 80 10.83 34.42 4.63
C ILE A 80 9.97 35.54 4.02
N GLU A 81 10.56 36.54 3.36
CA GLU A 81 9.82 37.59 2.66
C GLU A 81 9.03 37.03 1.47
N ASP A 82 9.61 36.11 0.70
CA ASP A 82 8.92 35.44 -0.41
C ASP A 82 7.71 34.63 0.10
N ILE A 83 7.85 33.98 1.26
CA ILE A 83 6.74 33.25 1.94
C ILE A 83 5.64 34.21 2.38
N ILE A 84 5.99 35.38 2.93
CA ILE A 84 5.01 36.41 3.31
C ILE A 84 4.26 36.88 2.06
N ASP A 85 4.97 37.08 0.95
CA ASP A 85 4.38 37.52 -0.31
C ASP A 85 3.42 36.49 -0.92
N GLU A 86 3.67 35.20 -0.71
CA GLU A 86 2.80 34.10 -1.16
C GLU A 86 1.51 34.01 -0.34
N VAL A 87 1.59 34.18 0.98
CA VAL A 87 0.46 33.93 1.90
C VAL A 87 -0.35 35.17 2.27
N THR A 88 0.01 36.35 1.76
CA THR A 88 -0.65 37.62 2.09
C THR A 88 -1.01 38.43 0.84
N SER A 89 -2.13 39.15 0.89
CA SER A 89 -2.53 40.06 -0.19
C SER A 89 -1.74 41.39 -0.15
N GLU A 90 -1.78 42.18 -1.23
CA GLU A 90 -1.18 43.53 -1.23
C GLU A 90 -1.70 44.43 -0.10
N LEU A 91 -2.99 44.31 0.24
CA LEU A 91 -3.62 45.06 1.33
C LEU A 91 -3.10 44.60 2.70
N ASP A 92 -2.93 43.28 2.87
CA ASP A 92 -2.40 42.68 4.09
C ASP A 92 -0.93 43.10 4.34
N ARG A 93 -0.11 43.18 3.29
CA ARG A 93 1.28 43.65 3.37
C ARG A 93 1.39 45.11 3.76
N ALA A 94 0.51 45.96 3.22
CA ALA A 94 0.44 47.37 3.63
C ALA A 94 0.09 47.48 5.11
N ARG A 95 -0.86 46.66 5.58
CA ARG A 95 -1.30 46.62 6.98
C ARG A 95 -0.18 46.11 7.90
N LEU A 96 0.51 45.04 7.53
CA LEU A 96 1.64 44.49 8.27
C LEU A 96 2.78 45.52 8.43
N LYS A 97 3.04 46.35 7.40
CA LYS A 97 4.02 47.45 7.49
C LYS A 97 3.61 48.57 8.44
N GLU A 98 2.31 48.79 8.63
CA GLU A 98 1.76 49.84 9.49
C GLU A 98 1.59 49.40 10.95
N THR A 99 1.12 48.18 11.18
CA THR A 99 0.78 47.66 12.53
C THR A 99 1.85 46.75 13.12
N GLY A 100 2.73 46.18 12.29
CA GLY A 100 3.72 45.17 12.69
C GLY A 100 3.11 43.81 13.05
N GLU A 101 1.80 43.63 12.92
CA GLU A 101 1.10 42.37 13.15
C GLU A 101 -0.04 42.15 12.14
N LEU A 102 -0.22 40.90 11.69
CA LEU A 102 -1.26 40.49 10.75
C LEU A 102 -1.76 39.09 11.09
N GLU A 103 -3.07 38.85 10.94
CA GLU A 103 -3.66 37.52 10.94
C GLU A 103 -4.50 37.34 9.67
N THR A 104 -4.20 36.30 8.89
CA THR A 104 -4.88 35.98 7.63
C THR A 104 -5.09 34.47 7.49
N LYS A 105 -5.73 34.04 6.42
CA LYS A 105 -5.91 32.63 6.08
C LYS A 105 -5.20 32.30 4.79
N HIS A 106 -4.47 31.20 4.79
CA HIS A 106 -3.84 30.63 3.60
C HIS A 106 -4.41 29.25 3.33
N ARG A 107 -4.61 28.91 2.06
CA ARG A 107 -5.10 27.60 1.65
C ARG A 107 -4.08 26.99 0.70
N THR A 108 -3.57 25.82 1.05
CA THR A 108 -2.58 25.13 0.22
C THR A 108 -3.21 24.54 -1.04
N ARG A 109 -2.40 24.20 -2.04
CA ARG A 109 -2.84 23.47 -3.24
C ARG A 109 -3.53 22.12 -2.95
N SER A 110 -3.27 21.53 -1.78
CA SER A 110 -3.93 20.31 -1.30
C SER A 110 -5.29 20.58 -0.61
N ASP A 111 -5.83 21.79 -0.74
CA ASP A 111 -7.10 22.28 -0.17
C ASP A 111 -7.16 22.22 1.38
N VAL A 112 -6.00 22.40 2.03
CA VAL A 112 -5.89 22.51 3.50
C VAL A 112 -5.80 23.97 3.91
N GLU A 113 -6.71 24.42 4.79
CA GLU A 113 -6.77 25.81 5.26
C GLU A 113 -5.98 26.01 6.57
N PHE A 114 -5.13 27.02 6.59
CA PHE A 114 -4.32 27.44 7.73
C PHE A 114 -4.64 28.88 8.11
N THR A 115 -4.69 29.15 9.41
CA THR A 115 -4.59 30.51 9.94
C THR A 115 -3.12 30.88 10.05
N VAL A 116 -2.74 32.01 9.45
CA VAL A 116 -1.38 32.54 9.45
C VAL A 116 -1.35 33.80 10.31
N SER A 117 -0.56 33.78 11.38
CA SER A 117 -0.28 34.95 12.21
C SER A 117 1.16 35.39 11.98
N ILE A 118 1.35 36.66 11.60
CA ILE A 118 2.66 37.27 11.36
C ILE A 118 2.86 38.39 12.37
N ARG A 119 4.03 38.42 13.02
CA ARG A 119 4.43 39.49 13.94
C ARG A 119 5.86 39.95 13.66
N GLY A 120 6.11 41.24 13.69
CA GLY A 120 7.41 41.84 13.39
C GLY A 120 7.67 42.04 11.89
N LEU A 121 8.82 42.64 11.58
CA LEU A 121 9.26 42.95 10.21
C LEU A 121 10.77 42.71 10.08
N GLY A 122 11.24 42.40 8.87
CA GLY A 122 12.65 42.15 8.62
C GLY A 122 13.19 41.00 9.48
N ALA A 123 14.38 41.17 10.06
CA ALA A 123 15.05 40.12 10.83
C ALA A 123 14.32 39.67 12.12
N SER A 124 13.30 40.42 12.58
CA SER A 124 12.51 40.08 13.77
C SER A 124 11.15 39.44 13.45
N VAL A 125 10.86 39.18 12.16
CA VAL A 125 9.58 38.60 11.76
C VAL A 125 9.43 37.17 12.27
N ARG A 126 8.23 36.85 12.75
CA ARG A 126 7.84 35.52 13.19
C ARG A 126 6.49 35.17 12.58
N MET A 127 6.45 34.05 11.87
CA MET A 127 5.22 33.51 11.29
C MET A 127 4.77 32.27 12.04
N LEU A 128 3.48 32.17 12.30
CA LEU A 128 2.85 31.03 12.93
C LEU A 128 1.68 30.56 12.06
N PHE A 129 1.79 29.34 11.57
CA PHE A 129 0.74 28.66 10.82
C PHE A 129 0.05 27.68 11.75
N ARG A 130 -1.29 27.75 11.83
CA ARG A 130 -2.11 26.80 12.59
C ARG A 130 -3.17 26.21 11.68
N MET A 131 -3.38 24.90 11.77
CA MET A 131 -4.49 24.28 11.04
C MET A 131 -5.82 24.86 11.51
N ALA A 132 -6.70 25.22 10.57
CA ALA A 132 -8.03 25.68 10.90
C ALA A 132 -8.82 24.54 11.57
N LYS A 133 -9.17 24.70 12.86
CA LYS A 133 -10.13 23.79 13.50
C LYS A 133 -11.49 23.97 12.83
N ALA A 134 -12.16 22.87 12.47
CA ALA A 134 -13.56 22.89 12.04
C ALA A 134 -14.39 23.67 13.08
N THR A 135 -14.87 24.84 12.68
CA THR A 135 -15.67 25.71 13.54
C THR A 135 -17.08 25.13 13.66
N VAL A 136 -17.36 24.48 14.79
CA VAL A 136 -18.73 24.35 15.27
C VAL A 136 -19.20 25.76 15.63
N LYS A 137 -20.19 26.26 14.88
CA LYS A 137 -20.86 27.54 15.14
C LYS A 137 -21.45 27.51 16.56
N PRO A 138 -21.18 28.49 17.44
CA PRO A 138 -21.79 28.51 18.77
C PRO A 138 -23.30 28.70 18.63
N ALA A 139 -24.06 27.83 19.30
CA ALA A 139 -25.49 27.98 19.48
C ALA A 139 -25.78 29.28 20.26
N ALA A 140 -26.78 30.04 19.79
CA ALA A 140 -27.30 31.19 20.50
C ALA A 140 -27.93 30.75 21.83
N THR A 141 -27.61 31.48 22.89
CA THR A 141 -28.17 31.37 24.25
C THR A 141 -29.70 31.51 24.25
N PRO A 142 -30.44 30.79 25.11
CA PRO A 142 -31.86 30.53 24.90
C PRO A 142 -32.75 31.70 25.37
N ALA A 143 -33.82 31.94 24.63
CA ALA A 143 -34.99 32.66 25.13
C ALA A 143 -35.88 31.70 25.94
N ALA A 144 -36.48 32.24 27.00
CA ALA A 144 -37.26 31.55 28.03
C ALA A 144 -38.54 30.84 27.50
N PRO A 145 -39.14 29.94 28.29
CA PRO A 145 -40.00 28.88 27.78
C PRO A 145 -41.46 29.32 27.67
N VAL A 146 -42.18 28.79 26.68
CA VAL A 146 -43.65 28.76 26.70
C VAL A 146 -44.15 27.36 26.36
N ALA A 147 -44.74 26.78 27.41
CA ALA A 147 -45.85 25.82 27.47
C ALA A 147 -45.95 24.66 26.48
N VAL A 148 -45.92 23.48 27.11
CA VAL A 148 -46.43 22.18 26.64
C VAL A 148 -47.88 22.29 26.15
N SER A 149 -48.16 21.69 25.00
CA SER A 149 -49.41 20.95 24.79
C SER A 149 -49.19 19.75 23.87
N THR A 150 -49.45 18.56 24.40
CA THR A 150 -49.87 17.38 23.63
C THR A 150 -51.40 17.31 23.67
N PRO A 151 -52.06 16.81 22.62
CA PRO A 151 -52.45 15.41 22.68
C PRO A 151 -52.33 14.65 21.33
N ALA A 152 -52.47 13.32 21.47
CA ALA A 152 -52.31 12.21 20.52
C ALA A 152 -53.45 12.10 19.46
N PRO A 153 -53.73 10.92 18.86
CA PRO A 153 -53.01 10.19 17.82
C PRO A 153 -53.90 9.96 16.56
N GLY A 154 -53.32 9.58 15.41
CA GLY A 154 -54.11 9.19 14.23
C GLY A 154 -53.31 8.47 13.13
N LEU A 155 -53.74 7.25 12.81
CA LEU A 155 -53.32 6.41 11.66
C LEU A 155 -54.02 6.88 10.34
N PRO A 156 -53.92 6.16 9.21
CA PRO A 156 -52.95 6.34 8.13
C PRO A 156 -53.64 6.77 6.80
N GLY A 157 -52.89 7.29 5.82
CA GLY A 157 -53.51 7.65 4.54
C GLY A 157 -52.55 7.97 3.41
N ALA A 158 -52.45 7.01 2.49
CA ALA A 158 -52.37 7.14 1.03
C ALA A 158 -51.44 8.18 0.37
N ALA A 159 -50.52 7.62 -0.42
CA ALA A 159 -50.21 7.97 -1.81
C ALA A 159 -50.01 9.45 -2.19
N ALA A 160 -48.76 9.79 -2.55
CA ALA A 160 -48.49 10.77 -3.58
C ALA A 160 -47.18 10.44 -4.30
N GLN A 161 -47.28 10.35 -5.62
CA GLN A 161 -46.18 10.28 -6.58
C GLN A 161 -45.23 11.47 -6.38
N ALA A 162 -43.92 11.21 -6.42
CA ALA A 162 -42.91 12.24 -6.61
C ALA A 162 -41.97 11.80 -7.73
N SER A 163 -42.02 12.58 -8.80
CA SER A 163 -41.14 12.59 -9.96
C SER A 163 -39.67 12.75 -9.55
N ALA A 164 -38.81 11.96 -10.20
CA ALA A 164 -37.36 12.13 -10.15
C ALA A 164 -36.94 13.41 -10.93
N PRO A 165 -36.05 14.26 -10.39
CA PRO A 165 -35.29 15.17 -11.22
C PRO A 165 -34.05 14.47 -11.77
N ALA A 166 -33.81 14.66 -13.06
CA ALA A 166 -32.65 14.21 -13.79
C ALA A 166 -31.36 14.76 -13.15
N ALA A 167 -30.42 13.86 -12.83
CA ALA A 167 -29.08 14.23 -12.44
C ALA A 167 -28.28 14.62 -13.70
N SER A 168 -27.86 15.88 -13.73
CA SER A 168 -26.89 16.43 -14.66
C SER A 168 -25.55 15.72 -14.54
N VAL A 169 -25.09 15.18 -15.66
CA VAL A 169 -23.77 14.55 -15.80
C VAL A 169 -22.70 15.63 -15.72
N VAL A 170 -21.99 15.71 -14.60
CA VAL A 170 -20.71 16.41 -14.53
C VAL A 170 -19.67 15.46 -15.10
N SER A 171 -19.20 15.77 -16.31
CA SER A 171 -18.03 15.15 -16.92
C SER A 171 -16.81 15.49 -16.08
N VAL A 172 -16.36 14.54 -15.26
CA VAL A 172 -15.08 14.62 -14.58
C VAL A 172 -14.03 14.20 -15.61
N VAL A 173 -13.23 15.17 -16.05
CA VAL A 173 -12.02 14.92 -16.84
C VAL A 173 -11.09 14.08 -15.96
N ALA A 174 -10.82 12.85 -16.40
CA ALA A 174 -9.91 11.93 -15.73
C ALA A 174 -8.48 12.49 -15.70
N PRO A 175 -7.71 12.27 -14.62
CA PRO A 175 -6.28 12.48 -14.67
C PRO A 175 -5.65 11.51 -15.69
N THR A 176 -4.69 12.04 -16.43
CA THR A 176 -3.98 11.40 -17.54
C THR A 176 -3.41 10.03 -17.15
N SER A 177 -3.82 9.01 -17.89
CA SER A 177 -3.28 7.63 -17.86
C SER A 177 -1.75 7.63 -17.85
N ARG A 178 -1.13 6.91 -16.89
CA ARG A 178 0.28 6.51 -17.03
C ARG A 178 0.37 5.53 -18.20
N LEU A 179 1.48 5.60 -18.94
CA LEU A 179 1.73 4.89 -20.22
C LEU A 179 1.68 3.35 -20.19
N SER A 180 1.37 2.76 -19.04
CA SER A 180 1.13 1.34 -18.83
C SER A 180 -0.12 0.79 -19.53
N ASP A 181 -1.00 1.64 -20.07
CA ASP A 181 -2.21 1.25 -20.82
C ASP A 181 -1.93 0.67 -22.22
N ALA A 182 -0.68 0.66 -22.69
CA ALA A 182 -0.39 0.01 -23.96
C ALA A 182 -0.17 -1.49 -23.82
N ALA A 183 -0.65 -2.19 -24.85
CA ALA A 183 -0.25 -3.56 -25.11
C ALA A 183 1.28 -3.68 -25.00
N PRO A 184 1.79 -4.69 -24.27
CA PRO A 184 3.22 -4.90 -24.12
C PRO A 184 3.85 -5.00 -25.50
N THR A 185 4.89 -4.20 -25.73
CA THR A 185 5.62 -4.18 -27.00
C THR A 185 6.69 -5.25 -26.97
N THR A 186 6.85 -5.97 -28.09
CA THR A 186 7.88 -7.00 -28.23
C THR A 186 9.23 -6.34 -28.42
N ILE A 187 10.20 -6.69 -27.57
CA ILE A 187 11.61 -6.37 -27.81
C ILE A 187 12.15 -7.41 -28.80
N THR A 188 12.99 -6.98 -29.74
CA THR A 188 13.56 -7.86 -30.78
C THR A 188 15.09 -7.83 -30.80
N ASP A 189 15.72 -7.50 -29.67
CA ASP A 189 17.17 -7.50 -29.56
C ASP A 189 17.67 -8.86 -29.05
N PRO A 190 18.45 -9.63 -29.85
CA PRO A 190 18.86 -10.98 -29.48
C PRO A 190 19.71 -11.05 -28.20
N ALA A 191 20.49 -10.01 -27.89
CA ALA A 191 21.35 -10.01 -26.70
C ALA A 191 20.51 -9.77 -25.44
N LEU A 192 19.59 -8.80 -25.48
CA LEU A 192 18.69 -8.54 -24.36
C LEU A 192 17.72 -9.71 -24.14
N ASP A 193 17.19 -10.28 -25.22
CA ASP A 193 16.34 -11.46 -25.16
C ASP A 193 17.06 -12.65 -24.50
N SER A 194 18.28 -12.96 -24.96
CA SER A 194 19.09 -14.05 -24.41
C SER A 194 19.46 -13.81 -22.93
N LEU A 195 19.70 -12.57 -22.53
CA LEU A 195 19.98 -12.23 -21.13
C LEU A 195 18.74 -12.45 -20.24
N LEU A 196 17.58 -11.98 -20.68
CA LEU A 196 16.32 -12.08 -19.95
C LEU A 196 15.85 -13.53 -19.85
N GLU A 197 15.96 -14.32 -20.93
CA GLU A 197 15.68 -15.75 -20.91
C GLU A 197 16.60 -16.51 -19.96
N ARG A 198 17.91 -16.22 -19.98
CA ARG A 198 18.86 -16.81 -19.01
C ARG A 198 18.48 -16.48 -17.57
N ALA A 199 18.11 -15.23 -17.27
CA ALA A 199 17.68 -14.83 -15.94
C ALA A 199 16.46 -15.63 -15.46
N VAL A 200 15.47 -15.83 -16.34
CA VAL A 200 14.27 -16.65 -16.03
C VAL A 200 14.63 -18.11 -15.80
N LEU A 201 15.46 -18.70 -16.66
CA LEU A 201 15.91 -20.10 -16.54
C LEU A 201 16.70 -20.36 -15.26
N GLN A 202 17.48 -19.39 -14.80
CA GLN A 202 18.20 -19.44 -13.52
C GLN A 202 17.29 -19.21 -12.31
N GLY A 203 16.00 -18.91 -12.52
CA GLY A 203 15.04 -18.68 -11.45
C GLY A 203 15.16 -17.31 -10.79
N ALA A 204 15.71 -16.31 -11.49
CA ALA A 204 15.83 -14.96 -10.96
C ALA A 204 14.47 -14.32 -10.66
N SER A 205 14.39 -13.58 -9.55
CA SER A 205 13.22 -12.75 -9.22
C SER A 205 13.27 -11.39 -9.92
N ASP A 206 14.48 -10.87 -10.14
CA ASP A 206 14.73 -9.56 -10.75
C ASP A 206 16.06 -9.62 -11.53
N LEU A 207 16.14 -8.90 -12.65
CA LEU A 207 17.37 -8.60 -13.39
C LEU A 207 17.58 -7.08 -13.37
N PHE A 208 18.80 -6.64 -13.13
CA PHE A 208 19.21 -5.25 -13.13
C PHE A 208 20.27 -5.03 -14.20
N ILE A 209 20.17 -3.93 -14.93
CA ILE A 209 21.19 -3.51 -15.90
C ILE A 209 21.52 -2.04 -15.62
N SER A 210 22.80 -1.78 -15.36
CA SER A 210 23.29 -0.45 -14.98
C SER A 210 24.65 -0.11 -15.61
N PRO A 211 24.84 1.12 -16.14
CA PRO A 211 26.12 1.65 -16.61
C PRO A 211 27.21 1.55 -15.53
N GLY A 212 28.41 1.13 -15.94
CA GLY A 212 29.58 0.99 -15.07
C GLY A 212 29.54 -0.18 -14.08
N VAL A 213 28.42 -0.90 -13.98
CA VAL A 213 28.25 -2.05 -13.06
C VAL A 213 27.97 -3.35 -13.82
N GLY A 214 27.27 -3.29 -14.96
CA GLY A 214 26.92 -4.47 -15.74
C GLY A 214 25.53 -5.00 -15.40
N ALA A 215 25.30 -6.29 -15.67
CA ALA A 215 24.03 -6.95 -15.42
C ALA A 215 24.09 -7.82 -14.16
N HIS A 216 23.04 -7.78 -13.34
CA HIS A 216 22.95 -8.55 -12.10
C HIS A 216 21.58 -9.21 -11.98
N VAL A 217 21.51 -10.40 -11.42
CA VAL A 217 20.25 -11.08 -11.10
C VAL A 217 20.10 -11.27 -9.60
N ARG A 218 18.85 -11.19 -9.13
CA ARG A 218 18.48 -11.59 -7.78
C ARG A 218 17.96 -13.01 -7.79
N ILE A 219 18.62 -13.92 -7.08
CA ILE A 219 18.16 -15.30 -6.87
C ILE A 219 18.03 -15.52 -5.37
N GLY A 220 16.79 -15.61 -4.88
CA GLY A 220 16.53 -15.67 -3.44
C GLY A 220 16.88 -14.35 -2.75
N GLN A 221 17.92 -14.35 -1.91
CA GLN A 221 18.41 -13.13 -1.25
C GLN A 221 19.70 -12.61 -1.90
N ASP A 222 20.34 -13.41 -2.73
CA ASP A 222 21.65 -13.12 -3.29
C ASP A 222 21.52 -12.28 -4.55
N LEU A 223 22.42 -11.30 -4.69
CA LEU A 223 22.60 -10.52 -5.90
C LEU A 223 23.86 -11.02 -6.60
N ILE A 224 23.69 -11.57 -7.80
CA ILE A 224 24.73 -12.29 -8.53
C ILE A 224 24.99 -11.53 -9.83
N GLU A 225 26.25 -11.19 -10.09
CA GLU A 225 26.69 -10.60 -11.35
C GLU A 225 26.57 -11.60 -12.49
N LEU A 226 26.09 -11.15 -13.66
CA LEU A 226 26.08 -11.91 -14.90
C LEU A 226 27.20 -11.39 -15.81
N PRO A 227 28.31 -12.12 -15.96
CA PRO A 227 29.38 -11.74 -16.89
C PRO A 227 28.97 -11.99 -18.34
N ASP A 228 29.68 -11.34 -19.26
CA ASP A 228 29.60 -11.58 -20.71
C ASP A 228 28.18 -11.54 -21.27
N THR A 229 27.42 -10.49 -20.93
CA THR A 229 26.02 -10.39 -21.35
C THR A 229 25.84 -9.98 -22.80
N GLY A 230 26.85 -9.34 -23.42
CA GLY A 230 26.75 -8.75 -24.75
C GLY A 230 25.86 -7.51 -24.80
N ILE A 231 25.40 -7.00 -23.65
CA ILE A 231 24.59 -5.79 -23.55
C ILE A 231 25.49 -4.56 -23.48
N ASP A 232 25.19 -3.58 -24.33
CA ASP A 232 25.69 -2.23 -24.20
C ASP A 232 24.94 -1.52 -23.07
N VAL A 233 25.48 -1.64 -21.86
CA VAL A 233 24.86 -1.09 -20.65
C VAL A 233 24.81 0.44 -20.65
N ASP A 234 25.68 1.10 -21.43
CA ASP A 234 25.75 2.55 -21.53
C ASP A 234 24.69 3.12 -22.49
N ASN A 235 24.17 2.28 -23.41
CA ASN A 235 23.16 2.66 -24.39
C ASN A 235 21.82 1.93 -24.19
N LEU A 236 21.35 1.82 -22.94
CA LEU A 236 20.11 1.11 -22.63
C LEU A 236 18.87 1.62 -23.40
N ALA A 237 18.84 2.90 -23.79
CA ALA A 237 17.77 3.48 -24.58
C ALA A 237 17.57 2.79 -25.94
N HIS A 238 18.65 2.27 -26.53
CA HIS A 238 18.63 1.57 -27.81
C HIS A 238 17.70 0.35 -27.80
N TYR A 239 17.73 -0.44 -26.72
CA TYR A 239 16.90 -1.64 -26.58
C TYR A 239 15.40 -1.34 -26.49
N PHE A 240 15.05 -0.10 -26.15
CA PHE A 240 13.68 0.36 -26.06
C PHE A 240 13.30 1.30 -27.21
N ALA A 241 14.09 1.37 -28.29
CA ALA A 241 13.87 2.30 -29.40
C ALA A 241 12.42 2.31 -29.95
N PRO A 242 11.72 1.17 -30.14
CA PRO A 242 10.34 1.16 -30.63
C PRO A 242 9.33 1.88 -29.71
N MET A 243 9.63 1.93 -28.41
CA MET A 243 8.78 2.53 -27.38
C MET A 243 9.36 3.83 -26.81
N TRP A 244 10.59 4.20 -27.18
CA TRP A 244 11.30 5.35 -26.64
C TRP A 244 10.52 6.66 -26.70
N PRO A 245 9.86 7.03 -27.82
CA PRO A 245 9.08 8.27 -27.90
C PRO A 245 7.96 8.37 -26.86
N ARG A 246 7.50 7.22 -26.36
CA ARG A 246 6.48 7.14 -25.32
C ARG A 246 7.10 7.20 -23.94
N LEU A 247 8.22 6.51 -23.72
CA LEU A 247 8.88 6.43 -22.42
C LEU A 247 9.61 7.72 -22.02
N GLU A 248 10.25 8.38 -22.99
CA GLU A 248 11.15 9.52 -22.77
C GLU A 248 10.49 10.72 -22.08
N PRO A 249 9.28 11.20 -22.45
CA PRO A 249 8.68 12.36 -21.81
C PRO A 249 8.44 12.15 -20.31
N GLU A 250 7.97 10.96 -19.93
CA GLU A 250 7.74 10.63 -18.52
C GLU A 250 9.07 10.46 -17.78
N LEU A 251 10.02 9.72 -18.36
CA LEU A 251 11.36 9.56 -17.81
C LEU A 251 12.08 10.90 -17.60
N ALA A 252 11.91 11.87 -18.50
CA ALA A 252 12.47 13.22 -18.38
C ALA A 252 11.79 14.03 -17.25
N ARG A 253 10.49 13.84 -17.05
CA ARG A 253 9.68 14.57 -16.07
C ARG A 253 9.83 14.04 -14.64
N THR A 254 9.91 12.72 -14.47
CA THR A 254 9.88 12.05 -13.16
C THR A 254 11.21 11.39 -12.79
N GLY A 255 12.10 11.19 -13.75
CA GLY A 255 13.34 10.42 -13.58
C GLY A 255 13.15 8.89 -13.68
N SER A 256 11.91 8.39 -13.79
CA SER A 256 11.63 6.95 -13.93
C SER A 256 10.32 6.64 -14.64
N VAL A 257 10.23 5.49 -15.32
CA VAL A 257 9.03 5.03 -16.01
C VAL A 257 8.87 3.51 -15.86
N ASP A 258 7.66 3.09 -15.51
CA ASP A 258 7.25 1.68 -15.45
C ASP A 258 6.46 1.30 -16.71
N PHE A 259 6.77 0.14 -17.28
CA PHE A 259 6.06 -0.43 -18.42
C PHE A 259 6.21 -1.95 -18.46
N ALA A 260 5.52 -2.61 -19.39
CA ALA A 260 5.64 -4.05 -19.60
C ALA A 260 6.16 -4.36 -21.01
N VAL A 261 6.99 -5.38 -21.10
CA VAL A 261 7.57 -5.87 -22.37
C VAL A 261 7.35 -7.37 -22.52
N ILE A 262 7.30 -7.82 -23.76
CA ILE A 262 7.36 -9.25 -24.10
C ILE A 262 8.69 -9.51 -24.78
N VAL A 263 9.33 -10.60 -24.37
CA VAL A 263 10.65 -11.05 -24.82
C VAL A 263 10.50 -12.43 -25.43
N GLY A 264 11.12 -12.64 -26.58
CA GLY A 264 11.00 -13.88 -27.35
C GLY A 264 9.75 -13.95 -28.22
N SER A 265 9.64 -15.03 -28.98
CA SER A 265 8.57 -15.27 -29.97
C SER A 265 7.82 -16.57 -29.70
N GLY A 266 6.51 -16.58 -29.92
CA GLY A 266 5.66 -17.77 -29.79
C GLY A 266 5.10 -18.01 -28.38
N PRO A 267 4.56 -19.22 -28.09
CA PRO A 267 3.85 -19.53 -26.84
C PRO A 267 4.71 -19.47 -25.56
N GLN A 268 6.03 -19.43 -25.70
CA GLN A 268 6.98 -19.36 -24.58
C GLN A 268 7.51 -17.94 -24.32
N ALA A 269 6.98 -16.92 -25.02
CA ALA A 269 7.43 -15.55 -24.83
C ALA A 269 7.27 -15.12 -23.36
N ALA A 270 8.36 -14.65 -22.78
CA ALA A 270 8.41 -14.22 -21.40
C ALA A 270 7.95 -12.77 -21.29
N ARG A 271 7.08 -12.48 -20.33
CA ARG A 271 6.63 -11.11 -20.06
C ARG A 271 7.42 -10.55 -18.89
N PHE A 272 7.81 -9.29 -18.97
CA PHE A 272 8.51 -8.61 -17.90
C PHE A 272 7.83 -7.27 -17.60
N ARG A 273 7.81 -6.91 -16.32
CA ARG A 273 7.67 -5.51 -15.92
C ARG A 273 9.06 -4.89 -15.92
N VAL A 274 9.19 -3.71 -16.49
CA VAL A 274 10.43 -2.95 -16.57
C VAL A 274 10.23 -1.64 -15.84
N ASN A 275 11.11 -1.34 -14.89
CA ASN A 275 11.29 0.00 -14.36
C ASN A 275 12.59 0.56 -14.95
N LEU A 276 12.45 1.59 -15.78
CA LEU A 276 13.57 2.30 -16.38
C LEU A 276 13.76 3.62 -15.63
N PHE A 277 14.96 3.89 -15.12
CA PHE A 277 15.20 5.02 -14.23
C PHE A 277 16.59 5.64 -14.44
N ARG A 278 16.74 6.92 -14.09
CA ARG A 278 18.03 7.62 -14.10
C ARG A 278 18.72 7.48 -12.75
N GLN A 279 20.00 7.19 -12.77
CA GLN A 279 20.88 7.22 -11.61
C GLN A 279 22.18 7.97 -11.93
N TYR A 280 23.09 8.07 -10.96
CA TYR A 280 24.31 8.86 -11.08
C TYR A 280 25.15 8.52 -12.31
N THR A 281 25.28 7.24 -12.66
CA THR A 281 26.10 6.78 -13.79
C THR A 281 25.36 6.75 -15.12
N GLY A 282 24.05 7.00 -15.14
CA GLY A 282 23.27 7.02 -16.38
C GLY A 282 21.91 6.35 -16.25
N LEU A 283 21.40 5.88 -17.39
CA LEU A 283 20.11 5.19 -17.47
C LEU A 283 20.25 3.76 -16.96
N SER A 284 19.31 3.24 -16.18
CA SER A 284 19.34 1.87 -15.66
C SER A 284 17.96 1.23 -15.73
N ALA A 285 17.92 -0.09 -15.80
CA ALA A 285 16.68 -0.85 -15.95
C ALA A 285 16.61 -1.99 -14.93
N ALA A 286 15.46 -2.14 -14.28
CA ALA A 286 15.11 -3.29 -13.47
C ALA A 286 13.98 -4.07 -14.16
N PHE A 287 14.22 -5.34 -14.45
CA PHE A 287 13.27 -6.26 -15.08
C PHE A 287 12.78 -7.26 -14.06
N ARG A 288 11.46 -7.40 -13.95
CA ARG A 288 10.80 -8.41 -13.13
C ARG A 288 9.98 -9.35 -14.01
N PRO A 289 10.28 -10.67 -14.06
CA PRO A 289 9.49 -11.62 -14.82
C PRO A 289 8.04 -11.70 -14.31
N ILE A 290 7.09 -11.68 -15.24
CA ILE A 290 5.67 -11.97 -15.00
C ILE A 290 5.42 -13.41 -15.44
N ARG A 291 5.04 -14.26 -14.48
CA ARG A 291 4.94 -15.70 -14.69
C ARG A 291 3.60 -16.05 -15.35
N GLN A 292 3.64 -16.90 -16.39
CA GLN A 292 2.45 -17.30 -17.16
C GLN A 292 1.80 -18.58 -16.64
N THR A 293 2.48 -19.33 -15.76
CA THR A 293 1.97 -20.58 -15.19
C THR A 293 1.83 -20.41 -13.69
N PRO A 294 0.61 -20.17 -13.19
CA PRO A 294 0.32 -20.21 -11.76
C PRO A 294 0.74 -21.56 -11.16
N PRO A 295 1.35 -21.59 -9.96
CA PRO A 295 1.67 -22.84 -9.29
C PRO A 295 0.40 -23.56 -8.81
N THR A 296 0.54 -24.86 -8.51
CA THR A 296 -0.48 -25.66 -7.81
C THR A 296 -0.17 -25.75 -6.32
N LEU A 297 -1.17 -25.99 -5.47
CA LEU A 297 -0.94 -26.22 -4.03
C LEU A 297 0.08 -27.34 -3.79
N HIS A 298 -0.07 -28.45 -4.50
CA HIS A 298 0.88 -29.55 -4.48
C HIS A 298 2.31 -29.12 -4.83
N SER A 299 2.51 -28.33 -5.91
CA SER A 299 3.85 -27.83 -6.28
C SER A 299 4.46 -26.88 -5.26
N LEU A 300 3.64 -26.22 -4.44
CA LEU A 300 4.07 -25.38 -3.32
C LEU A 300 4.34 -26.19 -2.04
N GLY A 301 4.08 -27.50 -2.06
CA GLY A 301 4.17 -28.37 -0.88
C GLY A 301 3.09 -28.09 0.16
N LEU A 302 1.96 -27.50 -0.26
CA LEU A 302 0.82 -27.17 0.59
C LEU A 302 -0.28 -28.22 0.49
N ASP A 303 -1.05 -28.39 1.56
CA ASP A 303 -2.13 -29.38 1.64
C ASP A 303 -3.31 -28.99 0.72
N GLU A 304 -3.86 -29.98 0.01
CA GLU A 304 -5.02 -29.81 -0.88
C GLU A 304 -6.29 -29.35 -0.15
N GLU A 305 -6.36 -29.58 1.17
CA GLU A 305 -7.46 -29.13 2.03
C GLU A 305 -7.59 -27.60 2.07
N LEU A 306 -6.52 -26.86 1.77
CA LEU A 306 -6.54 -25.39 1.70
C LEU A 306 -7.46 -24.85 0.59
N ASP A 307 -7.83 -25.68 -0.40
CA ASP A 307 -8.86 -25.35 -1.39
C ASP A 307 -10.20 -24.97 -0.75
N SER A 308 -10.48 -25.45 0.46
CA SER A 308 -11.67 -25.04 1.21
C SER A 308 -11.72 -23.54 1.54
N LEU A 309 -10.59 -22.83 1.51
CA LEU A 309 -10.51 -21.40 1.77
C LEU A 309 -11.21 -20.55 0.70
N THR A 310 -11.41 -21.08 -0.50
CA THR A 310 -12.10 -20.37 -1.59
C THR A 310 -13.52 -20.89 -1.83
N LYS A 311 -13.97 -21.85 -1.02
CA LYS A 311 -15.31 -22.46 -1.11
C LYS A 311 -16.38 -21.73 -0.29
N PHE A 312 -16.00 -20.78 0.56
CA PHE A 312 -16.96 -19.92 1.24
C PHE A 312 -17.83 -19.18 0.22
N ARG A 313 -19.11 -19.00 0.53
CA ARG A 313 -20.00 -18.18 -0.31
C ARG A 313 -19.66 -16.71 -0.22
N THR A 314 -19.42 -16.22 1.00
CA THR A 314 -19.18 -14.81 1.32
C THR A 314 -18.28 -14.71 2.55
N GLY A 315 -17.66 -13.54 2.74
CA GLY A 315 -16.85 -13.23 3.91
C GLY A 315 -15.40 -12.89 3.55
N LEU A 316 -14.56 -12.75 4.56
CA LEU A 316 -13.16 -12.35 4.44
C LEU A 316 -12.22 -13.52 4.78
N VAL A 317 -11.25 -13.78 3.92
CA VAL A 317 -10.18 -14.76 4.14
C VAL A 317 -8.83 -14.05 4.03
N LEU A 318 -8.00 -14.20 5.05
CA LEU A 318 -6.76 -13.44 5.20
C LEU A 318 -5.54 -14.34 5.15
N MET A 319 -4.66 -14.13 4.18
CA MET A 319 -3.32 -14.71 4.20
C MET A 319 -2.37 -13.76 4.91
N THR A 320 -1.66 -14.25 5.90
CA THR A 320 -0.74 -13.45 6.71
C THR A 320 0.64 -14.09 6.72
N GLY A 321 1.63 -13.37 7.23
CA GLY A 321 3.04 -13.74 7.18
C GLY A 321 3.91 -12.56 6.75
N GLN A 322 5.22 -12.69 6.94
CA GLN A 322 6.19 -11.66 6.57
C GLN A 322 6.29 -11.46 5.04
N ALA A 323 6.99 -10.40 4.62
CA ALA A 323 7.33 -10.23 3.21
C ALA A 323 8.11 -11.45 2.69
N GLY A 324 7.81 -11.90 1.48
CA GLY A 324 8.44 -13.09 0.90
C GLY A 324 8.03 -14.42 1.52
N SER A 325 6.98 -14.47 2.37
CA SER A 325 6.49 -15.74 2.92
C SER A 325 5.66 -16.59 1.94
N GLY A 326 5.40 -16.09 0.73
CA GLY A 326 4.65 -16.80 -0.32
C GLY A 326 3.11 -16.61 -0.28
N LYS A 327 2.59 -15.60 0.44
CA LYS A 327 1.15 -15.31 0.54
C LYS A 327 0.46 -15.17 -0.81
N SER A 328 0.99 -14.28 -1.66
CA SER A 328 0.45 -14.00 -3.00
C SER A 328 0.51 -15.26 -3.87
N THR A 329 1.61 -16.00 -3.80
CA THR A 329 1.79 -17.27 -4.53
C THR A 329 0.76 -18.34 -4.13
N THR A 330 0.43 -18.45 -2.84
CA THR A 330 -0.62 -19.35 -2.36
C THR A 330 -2.00 -18.91 -2.84
N LEU A 331 -2.31 -17.61 -2.80
CA LEU A 331 -3.58 -17.07 -3.32
C LEU A 331 -3.73 -17.31 -4.82
N VAL A 332 -2.66 -17.13 -5.57
CA VAL A 332 -2.60 -17.42 -7.00
C VAL A 332 -2.91 -18.90 -7.26
N ALA A 333 -2.31 -19.82 -6.50
CA ALA A 333 -2.59 -21.25 -6.65
C ALA A 333 -4.05 -21.62 -6.35
N LEU A 334 -4.64 -20.99 -5.33
CA LEU A 334 -6.04 -21.19 -4.97
C LEU A 334 -7.00 -20.65 -6.04
N LEU A 335 -6.71 -19.45 -6.58
CA LEU A 335 -7.54 -18.85 -7.63
C LEU A 335 -7.39 -19.58 -8.96
N GLU A 336 -6.19 -20.06 -9.33
CA GLU A 336 -6.02 -20.87 -10.53
C GLU A 336 -6.76 -22.20 -10.43
N ARG A 337 -6.80 -22.82 -9.25
CA ARG A 337 -7.62 -24.01 -9.05
C ARG A 337 -9.10 -23.70 -9.30
N LEU A 338 -9.62 -22.63 -8.72
CA LEU A 338 -10.99 -22.17 -8.98
C LEU A 338 -11.24 -21.87 -10.45
N ASN A 339 -10.26 -21.25 -11.12
CA ASN A 339 -10.29 -20.96 -12.54
C ASN A 339 -10.54 -22.22 -13.36
N ARG A 340 -9.92 -23.33 -12.98
CA ARG A 340 -10.11 -24.62 -13.67
C ARG A 340 -11.43 -25.29 -13.30
N THR A 341 -11.91 -25.15 -12.07
CA THR A 341 -13.01 -25.98 -11.55
C THR A 341 -14.37 -25.29 -11.54
N SER A 342 -14.45 -23.97 -11.56
CA SER A 342 -15.68 -23.22 -11.30
C SER A 342 -15.95 -22.09 -12.30
N SER A 343 -17.23 -21.83 -12.60
CA SER A 343 -17.67 -20.69 -13.39
C SER A 343 -18.00 -19.54 -12.44
N ARG A 344 -16.99 -18.74 -12.09
CA ARG A 344 -17.11 -17.58 -11.21
C ARG A 344 -16.51 -16.34 -11.87
N HIS A 345 -16.98 -15.17 -11.51
CA HIS A 345 -16.33 -13.90 -11.83
C HIS A 345 -15.38 -13.51 -10.68
N ILE A 346 -14.11 -13.39 -11.00
CA ILE A 346 -13.03 -13.09 -10.05
C ILE A 346 -12.36 -11.79 -10.48
N ILE A 347 -12.29 -10.82 -9.57
CA ILE A 347 -11.54 -9.59 -9.78
C ILE A 347 -10.34 -9.58 -8.86
N THR A 348 -9.15 -9.33 -9.40
CA THR A 348 -7.93 -9.15 -8.61
C THR A 348 -7.47 -7.70 -8.72
N ILE A 349 -7.01 -7.14 -7.58
CA ILE A 349 -6.39 -5.83 -7.49
C ILE A 349 -5.03 -6.04 -6.86
N GLU A 350 -3.96 -5.83 -7.63
CA GLU A 350 -2.61 -6.28 -7.32
C GLU A 350 -1.57 -5.14 -7.44
N ASP A 351 -0.44 -5.28 -6.76
CA ASP A 351 0.68 -4.32 -6.78
C ASP A 351 2.04 -5.03 -6.71
N PRO A 352 2.63 -5.44 -7.85
CA PRO A 352 2.03 -5.57 -9.18
C PRO A 352 1.35 -6.92 -9.40
N ILE A 353 0.87 -7.15 -10.63
CA ILE A 353 0.48 -8.49 -11.09
C ILE A 353 1.73 -9.37 -11.23
N GLU A 354 1.83 -10.43 -10.42
CA GLU A 354 2.96 -11.38 -10.44
C GLU A 354 2.74 -12.55 -11.40
N TYR A 355 1.49 -13.01 -11.50
CA TYR A 355 1.07 -14.13 -12.33
C TYR A 355 -0.11 -13.74 -13.19
N VAL A 356 -0.10 -14.17 -14.45
CA VAL A 356 -1.26 -14.08 -15.33
C VAL A 356 -2.00 -15.40 -15.30
N TYR A 357 -3.31 -15.36 -15.10
CA TYR A 357 -4.13 -16.57 -15.15
C TYR A 357 -4.37 -17.01 -16.61
N PRO A 358 -4.15 -18.29 -16.94
CA PRO A 358 -4.55 -18.81 -18.23
C PRO A 358 -6.08 -18.77 -18.38
N ARG A 359 -6.56 -18.83 -19.63
CA ARG A 359 -8.00 -18.98 -19.88
C ARG A 359 -8.51 -20.26 -19.22
N GLY A 360 -9.53 -20.12 -18.40
CA GLY A 360 -10.18 -21.24 -17.72
C GLY A 360 -11.69 -21.14 -17.76
N ARG A 361 -12.33 -21.77 -16.77
CA ARG A 361 -13.78 -21.78 -16.57
C ARG A 361 -14.27 -20.53 -15.85
N ALA A 362 -13.43 -19.90 -15.02
CA ALA A 362 -13.75 -18.63 -14.39
C ALA A 362 -13.44 -17.45 -15.32
N LEU A 363 -14.17 -16.35 -15.15
CA LEU A 363 -13.80 -15.06 -15.73
C LEU A 363 -12.91 -14.34 -14.71
N ILE A 364 -11.64 -14.11 -15.06
CA ILE A 364 -10.70 -13.42 -14.18
C ILE A 364 -10.30 -12.08 -14.80
N HIS A 365 -10.58 -10.99 -14.10
CA HIS A 365 -10.13 -9.64 -14.44
C HIS A 365 -9.06 -9.18 -13.45
N GLN A 366 -7.83 -9.03 -13.94
CA GLN A 366 -6.72 -8.56 -13.11
C GLN A 366 -6.49 -7.07 -13.32
N ARG A 367 -6.38 -6.33 -12.21
CA ARG A 367 -6.16 -4.88 -12.18
C ARG A 367 -4.89 -4.61 -11.38
N GLU A 368 -4.07 -3.73 -11.91
CA GLU A 368 -2.77 -3.37 -11.33
C GLU A 368 -2.83 -1.92 -10.85
N LEU A 369 -2.29 -1.68 -9.66
CA LEU A 369 -2.16 -0.36 -9.07
C LEU A 369 -1.25 0.56 -9.88
N GLY A 370 -1.67 1.82 -10.03
CA GLY A 370 -0.99 2.83 -10.83
C GLY A 370 -1.10 2.63 -12.34
N VAL A 371 -1.73 1.53 -12.78
CA VAL A 371 -1.98 1.20 -14.19
C VAL A 371 -3.48 1.23 -14.47
N HIS A 372 -4.21 0.29 -13.86
CA HIS A 372 -5.64 0.08 -14.09
C HIS A 372 -6.51 0.71 -12.98
N VAL A 373 -5.93 0.96 -11.80
CA VAL A 373 -6.59 1.57 -10.64
C VAL A 373 -5.62 2.45 -9.84
N ASP A 374 -6.13 3.52 -9.25
CA ASP A 374 -5.30 4.46 -8.49
C ASP A 374 -4.91 3.94 -7.09
N SER A 375 -5.82 3.22 -6.42
CA SER A 375 -5.62 2.69 -5.07
C SER A 375 -6.36 1.37 -4.87
N PHE A 376 -5.97 0.59 -3.86
CA PHE A 376 -6.68 -0.64 -3.49
C PHE A 376 -8.13 -0.34 -3.08
N GLY A 377 -8.34 0.67 -2.22
CA GLY A 377 -9.66 1.10 -1.78
C GLY A 377 -10.58 1.56 -2.92
N ALA A 378 -10.05 2.33 -3.88
CA ALA A 378 -10.80 2.76 -5.06
C ALA A 378 -11.13 1.57 -5.97
N GLY A 379 -10.15 0.71 -6.26
CA GLY A 379 -10.35 -0.50 -7.07
C GLY A 379 -11.39 -1.43 -6.45
N LEU A 380 -11.37 -1.60 -5.13
CA LEU A 380 -12.30 -2.48 -4.41
C LEU A 380 -13.73 -1.94 -4.44
N ARG A 381 -13.90 -0.63 -4.28
CA ARG A 381 -15.21 0.02 -4.43
C ARG A 381 -15.75 -0.09 -5.85
N ALA A 382 -14.88 0.02 -6.87
CA ALA A 382 -15.27 -0.16 -8.26
C ALA A 382 -15.69 -1.61 -8.53
N ALA A 383 -14.92 -2.58 -8.03
CA ALA A 383 -15.20 -4.01 -8.16
C ALA A 383 -16.60 -4.40 -7.67
N LEU A 384 -17.13 -3.76 -6.62
CA LEU A 384 -18.49 -4.01 -6.12
C LEU A 384 -19.61 -3.75 -7.15
N ARG A 385 -19.33 -2.97 -8.20
CA ARG A 385 -20.27 -2.67 -9.30
C ARG A 385 -20.01 -3.49 -10.56
N GLU A 386 -18.99 -4.35 -10.52
CA GLU A 386 -18.55 -5.18 -11.64
C GLU A 386 -19.12 -6.61 -11.52
N SER A 387 -20.03 -6.85 -10.55
CA SER A 387 -20.66 -8.15 -10.29
C SER A 387 -19.67 -9.32 -10.07
N PRO A 388 -18.65 -9.19 -9.20
CA PRO A 388 -17.75 -10.30 -8.88
C PRO A 388 -18.40 -11.29 -7.91
N ASP A 389 -17.99 -12.55 -7.99
CA ASP A 389 -18.22 -13.54 -6.93
C ASP A 389 -17.09 -13.47 -5.89
N ILE A 390 -15.85 -13.24 -6.35
CA ILE A 390 -14.64 -13.21 -5.53
C ILE A 390 -13.84 -11.96 -5.86
N ILE A 391 -13.34 -11.28 -4.82
CA ILE A 391 -12.43 -10.16 -4.96
C ILE A 391 -11.13 -10.47 -4.23
N LEU A 392 -10.01 -10.48 -4.95
CA LEU A 392 -8.67 -10.51 -4.37
C LEU A 392 -8.14 -9.09 -4.27
N VAL A 393 -7.77 -8.67 -3.07
CA VAL A 393 -7.11 -7.39 -2.80
C VAL A 393 -5.70 -7.70 -2.30
N GLY A 394 -4.69 -7.27 -3.05
CA GLY A 394 -3.28 -7.62 -2.82
C GLY A 394 -2.86 -7.45 -1.36
N GLU A 395 -3.03 -6.26 -0.79
CA GLU A 395 -2.74 -6.02 0.62
C GLU A 395 -3.68 -4.99 1.25
N MET A 396 -4.02 -5.21 2.52
CA MET A 396 -4.75 -4.26 3.35
C MET A 396 -3.81 -3.51 4.29
N ARG A 397 -3.38 -2.31 3.86
CA ARG A 397 -2.46 -1.45 4.65
C ARG A 397 -3.18 -0.35 5.42
N ASP A 398 -4.16 0.26 4.78
CA ASP A 398 -4.82 1.47 5.25
C ASP A 398 -6.29 1.23 5.60
N ARG A 399 -6.84 2.21 6.34
CA ARG A 399 -8.23 2.21 6.80
C ARG A 399 -9.25 2.19 5.65
N GLU A 400 -8.95 2.85 4.53
CA GLU A 400 -9.87 2.91 3.38
C GLU A 400 -10.06 1.51 2.78
N THR A 401 -8.95 0.85 2.49
CA THR A 401 -8.92 -0.48 1.90
C THR A 401 -9.55 -1.52 2.82
N ILE A 402 -9.22 -1.47 4.12
CA ILE A 402 -9.80 -2.39 5.12
C ILE A 402 -11.31 -2.18 5.24
N SER A 403 -11.77 -0.93 5.30
CA SER A 403 -13.20 -0.60 5.37
C SER A 403 -13.95 -1.12 4.14
N ALA A 404 -13.41 -0.91 2.95
CA ALA A 404 -14.00 -1.40 1.71
C ALA A 404 -14.02 -2.94 1.65
N ALA A 405 -12.99 -3.63 2.17
CA ALA A 405 -12.95 -5.09 2.24
C ALA A 405 -13.96 -5.67 3.20
N LEU A 406 -14.13 -5.07 4.39
CA LEU A 406 -15.16 -5.47 5.34
C LEU A 406 -16.56 -5.26 4.75
N THR A 407 -16.79 -4.12 4.10
CA THR A 407 -18.07 -3.83 3.43
C THR A 407 -18.36 -4.85 2.32
N ALA A 408 -17.37 -5.17 1.49
CA ALA A 408 -17.50 -6.18 0.43
C ALA A 408 -17.85 -7.57 1.00
N ALA A 409 -17.16 -7.98 2.07
CA ALA A 409 -17.40 -9.24 2.76
C ALA A 409 -18.79 -9.33 3.40
N GLU A 410 -19.30 -8.22 3.97
CA GLU A 410 -20.65 -8.12 4.54
C GLU A 410 -21.74 -8.13 3.47
N THR A 411 -21.49 -7.49 2.32
CA THR A 411 -22.44 -7.35 1.22
C THR A 411 -22.51 -8.55 0.29
N GLY A 412 -21.94 -9.68 0.70
CA GLY A 412 -22.15 -10.96 0.03
C GLY A 412 -21.05 -11.39 -0.93
N HIS A 413 -19.86 -10.78 -0.89
CA HIS A 413 -18.71 -11.18 -1.69
C HIS A 413 -17.75 -12.04 -0.86
N LEU A 414 -17.03 -12.94 -1.51
CA LEU A 414 -15.85 -13.55 -0.90
C LEU A 414 -14.63 -12.67 -1.19
N VAL A 415 -14.05 -12.10 -0.15
CA VAL A 415 -12.86 -11.26 -0.24
C VAL A 415 -11.64 -12.05 0.23
N LEU A 416 -10.62 -12.12 -0.62
CA LEU A 416 -9.31 -12.65 -0.28
C LEU A 416 -8.34 -11.48 -0.14
N SER A 417 -7.53 -11.45 0.90
CA SER A 417 -6.51 -10.41 1.02
C SER A 417 -5.30 -10.85 1.84
N THR A 418 -4.26 -10.00 1.86
CA THR A 418 -3.06 -10.23 2.66
C THR A 418 -2.80 -9.14 3.69
N LEU A 419 -2.13 -9.53 4.79
CA LEU A 419 -1.51 -8.61 5.74
C LEU A 419 -0.10 -9.11 6.12
N HIS A 420 0.79 -8.19 6.51
CA HIS A 420 2.09 -8.57 7.10
C HIS A 420 1.99 -8.70 8.62
N CYS A 421 1.43 -9.83 9.07
CA CYS A 421 1.34 -10.19 10.49
C CYS A 421 1.93 -11.58 10.74
N GLY A 422 2.51 -11.80 11.92
CA GLY A 422 3.18 -13.06 12.29
C GLY A 422 2.25 -14.14 12.86
N ASP A 423 1.01 -13.79 13.19
CA ASP A 423 0.00 -14.71 13.72
C ASP A 423 -1.43 -14.16 13.49
N ALA A 424 -2.44 -15.00 13.74
CA ALA A 424 -3.84 -14.65 13.53
C ALA A 424 -4.36 -13.54 14.48
N GLY A 425 -3.90 -13.50 15.73
CA GLY A 425 -4.28 -12.48 16.70
C GLY A 425 -3.75 -11.10 16.33
N SER A 426 -2.48 -11.04 15.93
CA SER A 426 -1.84 -9.83 15.40
C SER A 426 -2.53 -9.33 14.13
N ALA A 427 -3.02 -10.23 13.27
CA ALA A 427 -3.79 -9.85 12.08
C ALA A 427 -5.14 -9.20 12.43
N VAL A 428 -5.88 -9.79 13.37
CA VAL A 428 -7.14 -9.22 13.89
C VAL A 428 -6.89 -7.85 14.51
N ASN A 429 -5.90 -7.72 15.38
CA ASN A 429 -5.58 -6.47 16.05
C ASN A 429 -5.18 -5.39 15.03
N ARG A 430 -4.31 -5.71 14.07
CA ARG A 430 -3.89 -4.76 13.02
C ARG A 430 -5.07 -4.18 12.23
N ILE A 431 -6.07 -5.00 11.90
CA ILE A 431 -7.28 -4.54 11.21
C ILE A 431 -8.07 -3.54 12.08
N VAL A 432 -8.12 -3.75 13.39
CA VAL A 432 -8.85 -2.90 14.33
C VAL A 432 -8.09 -1.61 14.61
N ASP A 433 -6.77 -1.69 14.79
CA ASP A 433 -5.91 -0.60 15.27
C ASP A 433 -5.73 0.53 14.24
N VAL A 434 -5.99 0.29 12.95
CA VAL A 434 -6.00 1.36 11.93
C VAL A 434 -7.20 2.30 12.06
N PHE A 435 -8.22 1.93 12.85
CA PHE A 435 -9.41 2.75 13.08
C PHE A 435 -9.28 3.57 14.37
N PRO A 436 -9.87 4.78 14.42
CA PRO A 436 -9.98 5.56 15.64
C PRO A 436 -10.69 4.77 16.76
N GLU A 437 -10.29 4.98 18.01
CA GLU A 437 -10.76 4.21 19.19
C GLU A 437 -12.29 4.07 19.26
N HIS A 438 -13.02 5.15 18.95
CA HIS A 438 -14.49 5.16 18.98
C HIS A 438 -15.15 4.22 17.94
N GLN A 439 -14.44 3.84 16.87
CA GLN A 439 -14.92 2.92 15.82
C GLN A 439 -14.46 1.48 16.04
N GLN A 440 -13.41 1.26 16.84
CA GLN A 440 -12.79 -0.06 16.99
C GLN A 440 -13.76 -1.14 17.47
N ARG A 441 -14.71 -0.79 18.36
CA ARG A 441 -15.74 -1.76 18.81
C ARG A 441 -16.62 -2.22 17.64
N GLN A 442 -17.07 -1.29 16.81
CA GLN A 442 -17.88 -1.60 15.63
C GLN A 442 -17.09 -2.48 14.65
N VAL A 443 -15.83 -2.12 14.38
CA VAL A 443 -14.96 -2.89 13.48
C VAL A 443 -14.73 -4.31 13.98
N ARG A 444 -14.59 -4.51 15.30
CA ARG A 444 -14.49 -5.87 15.88
C ARG A 444 -15.76 -6.69 15.66
N GLU A 445 -16.94 -6.09 15.79
CA GLU A 445 -18.21 -6.78 15.51
C GLU A 445 -18.33 -7.17 14.04
N GLN A 446 -18.00 -6.24 13.12
CA GLN A 446 -17.99 -6.49 11.67
C GLN A 446 -16.97 -7.55 11.27
N LEU A 447 -15.77 -7.51 11.86
CA LEU A 447 -14.75 -8.51 11.60
C LEU A 447 -15.16 -9.88 12.14
N ALA A 448 -15.74 -9.95 13.34
CA ALA A 448 -16.22 -11.20 13.92
C ALA A 448 -17.37 -11.84 13.13
N SER A 449 -18.18 -11.04 12.42
CA SER A 449 -19.26 -11.54 11.55
C SER A 449 -18.77 -11.92 10.15
N SER A 450 -17.76 -11.24 9.63
CA SER A 450 -17.34 -11.34 8.23
C SER A 450 -16.12 -12.23 8.01
N LEU A 451 -15.19 -12.30 8.95
CA LEU A 451 -13.99 -13.12 8.85
C LEU A 451 -14.36 -14.61 8.82
N ARG A 452 -13.72 -15.37 7.94
CA ARG A 452 -13.93 -16.81 7.76
C ARG A 452 -12.71 -17.61 8.15
N ALA A 453 -11.53 -17.15 7.75
CA ALA A 453 -10.28 -17.80 8.06
C ALA A 453 -9.10 -16.83 8.02
N VAL A 454 -8.07 -17.16 8.79
CA VAL A 454 -6.74 -16.54 8.72
C VAL A 454 -5.72 -17.66 8.56
N MET A 455 -4.93 -17.62 7.50
CA MET A 455 -3.80 -18.54 7.30
C MET A 455 -2.51 -17.75 7.42
N THR A 456 -1.71 -18.08 8.43
CA THR A 456 -0.42 -17.46 8.65
C THR A 456 0.67 -18.33 8.04
N GLN A 457 1.39 -17.83 7.04
CA GLN A 457 2.38 -18.58 6.28
C GLN A 457 3.80 -18.06 6.51
N MET A 458 4.75 -19.00 6.54
CA MET A 458 6.19 -18.74 6.57
C MET A 458 6.96 -19.72 5.68
N LEU A 459 8.17 -19.34 5.27
CA LEU A 459 9.07 -20.21 4.52
C LEU A 459 10.25 -20.60 5.40
N LEU A 460 10.40 -21.90 5.64
CA LEU A 460 11.50 -22.47 6.43
C LEU A 460 12.65 -22.89 5.50
N PRO A 461 13.91 -22.79 5.95
CA PRO A 461 15.04 -23.42 5.26
C PRO A 461 14.78 -24.93 5.10
N GLY A 462 14.83 -25.42 3.85
CA GLY A 462 14.60 -26.83 3.56
C GLY A 462 15.89 -27.65 3.46
N VAL A 463 15.77 -28.97 3.58
CA VAL A 463 16.90 -29.92 3.42
C VAL A 463 17.19 -30.20 1.94
N ARG A 464 16.14 -30.40 1.14
CA ARG A 464 16.26 -30.71 -0.31
C ARG A 464 15.86 -29.55 -1.21
N ALA A 465 14.89 -28.76 -0.77
CA ALA A 465 14.47 -27.54 -1.43
C ALA A 465 15.06 -26.34 -0.68
N PRO A 466 15.36 -25.22 -1.35
CA PRO A 466 15.92 -24.04 -0.68
C PRO A 466 14.99 -23.51 0.41
N ARG A 467 13.67 -23.61 0.18
CA ARG A 467 12.64 -23.20 1.13
C ARG A 467 11.44 -24.16 1.09
N VAL A 468 10.76 -24.31 2.22
CA VAL A 468 9.55 -25.12 2.36
C VAL A 468 8.49 -24.32 3.13
N ALA A 469 7.25 -24.31 2.65
CA ALA A 469 6.18 -23.57 3.29
C ALA A 469 5.67 -24.29 4.56
N ALA A 470 5.58 -23.54 5.65
CA ALA A 470 4.87 -23.92 6.87
C ALA A 470 3.75 -22.91 7.13
N TYR A 471 2.67 -23.35 7.76
CA TYR A 471 1.54 -22.48 8.03
C TYR A 471 0.77 -22.86 9.30
N GLU A 472 0.09 -21.86 9.85
CA GLU A 472 -0.99 -21.98 10.82
C GLU A 472 -2.31 -21.61 10.12
N LEU A 473 -3.39 -22.33 10.40
CA LEU A 473 -4.73 -22.04 9.88
C LEU A 473 -5.73 -21.89 11.01
N MET A 474 -6.27 -20.68 11.17
CA MET A 474 -7.41 -20.39 12.03
C MET A 474 -8.69 -20.30 11.19
N ARG A 475 -9.74 -21.02 11.61
CA ARG A 475 -11.10 -20.82 11.11
C ARG A 475 -11.92 -20.04 12.12
N VAL A 476 -12.82 -19.19 11.66
CA VAL A 476 -13.67 -18.39 12.56
C VAL A 476 -14.91 -19.19 12.93
N ASN A 477 -14.84 -19.89 14.05
CA ASN A 477 -15.98 -20.51 14.71
C ASN A 477 -16.54 -19.59 15.81
N VAL A 478 -17.56 -20.05 16.54
CA VAL A 478 -18.24 -19.24 17.59
C VAL A 478 -17.25 -18.78 18.69
N PRO A 479 -16.39 -19.63 19.27
CA PRO A 479 -15.36 -19.20 20.22
C PRO A 479 -14.41 -18.15 19.65
N VAL A 480 -13.87 -18.34 18.44
CA VAL A 480 -12.96 -17.39 17.79
C VAL A 480 -13.66 -16.04 17.59
N ALA A 481 -14.89 -16.04 17.06
CA ALA A 481 -15.67 -14.82 16.87
C ALA A 481 -15.91 -14.09 18.21
N ALA A 482 -16.19 -14.81 19.29
CA ALA A 482 -16.33 -14.22 20.63
C ALA A 482 -15.03 -13.55 21.10
N LYS A 483 -13.87 -14.21 20.92
CA LYS A 483 -12.56 -13.63 21.27
C LYS A 483 -12.24 -12.38 20.46
N ILE A 484 -12.66 -12.32 19.19
CA ILE A 484 -12.52 -11.11 18.37
C ILE A 484 -13.35 -9.96 18.95
N ARG A 485 -14.64 -10.19 19.27
CA ARG A 485 -15.52 -9.16 19.86
C ARG A 485 -14.99 -8.62 21.19
N GLU A 486 -14.53 -9.54 22.04
CA GLU A 486 -13.99 -9.27 23.39
C GLU A 486 -12.60 -8.64 23.38
N HIS A 487 -11.98 -8.42 22.22
CA HIS A 487 -10.61 -7.93 22.08
C HIS A 487 -9.59 -8.83 22.81
N ARG A 488 -9.77 -10.14 22.71
CA ARG A 488 -8.91 -11.18 23.30
C ARG A 488 -8.10 -11.92 22.24
N GLY A 489 -7.52 -11.18 21.29
CA GLY A 489 -6.73 -11.73 20.18
C GLY A 489 -5.57 -12.64 20.63
N HIS A 490 -4.95 -12.34 21.77
CA HIS A 490 -3.88 -13.15 22.37
C HIS A 490 -4.31 -14.59 22.73
N GLN A 491 -5.61 -14.86 22.88
CA GLN A 491 -6.13 -16.19 23.22
C GLN A 491 -6.42 -17.05 21.98
N LEU A 492 -6.41 -16.46 20.77
CA LEU A 492 -6.80 -17.16 19.54
C LEU A 492 -5.92 -18.37 19.24
N ARG A 493 -4.64 -18.34 19.59
CA ARG A 493 -3.75 -19.49 19.42
C ARG A 493 -4.22 -20.73 20.19
N SER A 494 -4.75 -20.53 21.40
CA SER A 494 -5.34 -21.65 22.17
C SER A 494 -6.62 -22.19 21.52
N GLU A 495 -7.38 -21.34 20.83
CA GLU A 495 -8.57 -21.76 20.09
C GLU A 495 -8.20 -22.54 18.82
N ILE A 496 -7.10 -22.17 18.14
CA ILE A 496 -6.56 -22.93 16.99
C ILE A 496 -6.19 -24.35 17.40
N GLN A 497 -5.55 -24.52 18.56
CA GLN A 497 -5.19 -25.85 19.08
C GLN A 497 -6.41 -26.71 19.41
N LYS A 498 -7.46 -26.12 20.01
CA LYS A 498 -8.71 -26.82 20.34
C LYS A 498 -9.55 -27.10 19.09
N GLY A 499 -9.50 -26.22 18.09
CA GLY A 499 -10.29 -26.25 16.87
C GLY A 499 -9.81 -27.25 15.81
N ARG A 500 -8.91 -28.19 16.12
CA ARG A 500 -8.40 -29.17 15.15
C ARG A 500 -9.49 -29.99 14.49
N ALA A 501 -10.52 -30.39 15.26
CA ALA A 501 -11.67 -31.13 14.73
C ALA A 501 -12.51 -30.32 13.73
N GLU A 502 -12.42 -28.99 13.79
CA GLU A 502 -13.10 -28.07 12.86
C GLU A 502 -12.20 -27.67 11.68
N GLY A 503 -11.05 -28.34 11.49
CA GLY A 503 -10.13 -28.10 10.39
C GLY A 503 -9.21 -26.90 10.60
N MET A 504 -8.94 -26.52 11.85
CA MET A 504 -7.84 -25.61 12.20
C MET A 504 -6.52 -26.37 12.29
N VAL A 505 -5.42 -25.67 11.98
CA VAL A 505 -4.09 -26.28 11.89
C VAL A 505 -3.11 -25.42 12.71
N PRO A 506 -2.66 -25.89 13.88
CA PRO A 506 -1.57 -25.24 14.62
C PRO A 506 -0.27 -25.27 13.81
N LEU A 507 0.57 -24.23 13.92
CA LEU A 507 1.86 -24.19 13.22
C LEU A 507 2.72 -25.42 13.52
N GLU A 508 2.78 -25.82 14.80
CA GLU A 508 3.54 -26.96 15.27
C GLU A 508 3.15 -28.26 14.55
N LEU A 509 1.88 -28.41 14.16
CA LEU A 509 1.41 -29.59 13.44
C LEU A 509 1.97 -29.63 12.02
N THR A 510 1.94 -28.50 11.31
CA THR A 510 2.52 -28.38 9.98
C THR A 510 4.03 -28.63 10.04
N VAL A 511 4.74 -28.02 11.00
CA VAL A 511 6.18 -28.24 11.18
C VAL A 511 6.51 -29.68 11.53
N ALA A 512 5.72 -30.34 12.39
CA ALA A 512 5.89 -31.76 12.70
C ALA A 512 5.80 -32.65 11.45
N ARG A 513 4.84 -32.36 10.54
CA ARG A 513 4.71 -33.07 9.25
C ARG A 513 5.96 -32.86 8.38
N LEU A 514 6.41 -31.61 8.24
CA LEU A 514 7.62 -31.31 7.47
C LEU A 514 8.87 -32.01 8.02
N LEU A 515 9.01 -32.08 9.35
CA LEU A 515 10.14 -32.75 9.99
C LEU A 515 10.09 -34.27 9.77
N ARG A 516 8.91 -34.89 9.87
CA ARG A 516 8.69 -36.32 9.58
C ARG A 516 9.01 -36.68 8.13
N ASP A 517 8.60 -35.82 7.20
CA ASP A 517 8.91 -35.94 5.77
C ASP A 517 10.38 -35.67 5.45
N ARG A 518 11.20 -35.31 6.45
CA ARG A 518 12.61 -34.90 6.31
C ARG A 518 12.78 -33.71 5.35
N LYS A 519 11.79 -32.83 5.30
CA LYS A 519 11.83 -31.59 4.50
C LYS A 519 12.58 -30.47 5.20
N VAL A 520 12.61 -30.48 6.54
CA VAL A 520 13.35 -29.55 7.40
C VAL A 520 14.16 -30.34 8.44
N THR A 521 15.19 -29.71 9.02
CA THR A 521 15.96 -30.29 10.14
C THR A 521 15.26 -30.06 11.48
N ASP A 522 15.62 -30.82 12.52
CA ASP A 522 15.07 -30.63 13.88
C ASP A 522 15.45 -29.25 14.45
N GLU A 523 16.68 -28.79 14.19
CA GLU A 523 17.16 -27.45 14.54
C GLU A 523 16.27 -26.35 13.93
N VAL A 524 16.01 -26.44 12.61
CA VAL A 524 15.10 -25.51 11.94
C VAL A 524 13.68 -25.64 12.50
N ALA A 525 13.16 -26.85 12.69
CA ALA A 525 11.82 -27.03 13.23
C ALA A 525 11.64 -26.34 14.61
N ARG A 526 12.59 -26.54 15.52
CA ARG A 526 12.54 -25.98 16.88
C ARG A 526 12.75 -24.47 16.93
N ALA A 527 13.51 -23.90 15.99
CA ALA A 527 13.75 -22.46 15.93
C ALA A 527 12.52 -21.64 15.50
N TYR A 528 11.56 -22.26 14.80
CA TYR A 528 10.45 -21.55 14.16
C TYR A 528 9.07 -21.83 14.77
N VAL A 529 8.89 -22.94 15.48
CA VAL A 529 7.66 -23.16 16.26
C VAL A 529 7.62 -22.23 17.47
N HIS A 530 6.42 -21.87 17.94
CA HIS A 530 6.35 -21.09 19.17
C HIS A 530 6.17 -21.94 20.44
N ASP A 531 5.84 -23.24 20.33
CA ASP A 531 5.89 -24.18 21.46
C ASP A 531 6.61 -25.49 21.08
N PRO A 532 7.89 -25.65 21.47
CA PRO A 532 8.64 -26.88 21.24
C PRO A 532 8.03 -28.12 21.90
N ARG A 533 7.33 -27.98 23.03
CA ARG A 533 6.71 -29.13 23.71
C ARG A 533 5.53 -29.67 22.92
N LEU A 534 4.73 -28.76 22.37
CA LEU A 534 3.62 -29.12 21.50
C LEU A 534 4.10 -29.77 20.20
N LEU A 535 5.23 -29.30 19.65
CA LEU A 535 5.90 -29.98 18.55
C LEU A 535 6.26 -31.43 18.93
N ASP A 536 6.89 -31.66 20.08
CA ASP A 536 7.24 -33.00 20.55
C ASP A 536 6.01 -33.90 20.81
N GLU A 537 4.89 -33.33 21.25
CA GLU A 537 3.61 -34.04 21.34
C GLU A 537 3.10 -34.47 19.97
N TYR A 538 3.08 -33.56 18.99
CA TYR A 538 2.65 -33.91 17.65
C TYR A 538 3.57 -34.91 16.99
N LEU A 539 4.88 -34.87 17.23
CA LEU A 539 5.82 -35.88 16.75
C LEU A 539 5.55 -37.28 17.32
N ARG A 540 5.01 -37.39 18.54
CA ARG A 540 4.62 -38.67 19.15
C ARG A 540 3.29 -39.22 18.66
N GLN A 541 2.36 -38.37 18.23
CA GLN A 541 1.05 -38.77 17.70
C GLN A 541 1.21 -39.39 16.30
N ARG A 542 1.13 -40.71 16.19
CA ARG A 542 1.23 -41.46 14.92
C ARG A 542 0.09 -41.16 13.97
#